data_AF-A0A377C7H6-F1
#
_entry.id   AF-A0A377C7H6-F1
#
_cell.length_a   1.000
_cell.length_b   1.000
_cell.length_c   1.000
_cell.angle_alpha   90.00
_cell.angle_beta   90.00
_cell.angle_gamma   90.00
#
_symmetry.space_group_name_H-M   'P 1'
#
loop_
_entity.id
_entity.type
_entity.pdbx_description
1 polymer ?
#
loop_
_entity_poly.entity_id
_entity_poly.type
_entity_poly.pdbx_seq_one_letter_code
_entity_poly.pdbx_strand_id
1 'polypeptide(L)'
;MAIFAVFAAAFFGQNGALAVFSLYMLGIVMAVLTGLMLKYTIMRGEATPFVMELPVYHVPHVKSLIIQTWQRLKGFVLRAGKVIIIVSIFLSAFNSFSLSGKIVDNINDSALASVSRVITPVFKPIGVHEDNWQATVGLFTGAMAKEVVVGTLNTLYTAENIQDEEFNPAEFNLGEELFSAIDETWQSLKDTFSLSVLMNPIEASKGDGEMGTGAMGVMDQKFGSAAAAYSYLIFVLLYVPCISVMGAIARESSRGWMGFSILWGLNIAYSLATLFYQVASYSQHPTYSLVCILAVILFNIVVIGLLRRARSRVDIELLATRKSVSSCCAASTTGDCH
;
A
#
# COMPACT_ATOMS: atom_id res chain seq x y z
N MET A 1 1.13 -5.74 7.42
CA MET A 1 2.21 -6.33 8.25
C MET A 1 3.18 -7.17 7.43
N ALA A 2 2.72 -7.99 6.49
CA ALA A 2 3.57 -8.85 5.65
C ALA A 2 4.80 -8.14 5.04
N ILE A 3 4.63 -7.00 4.34
CA ILE A 3 5.75 -6.25 3.75
C ILE A 3 6.84 -5.92 4.78
N PHE A 4 6.46 -5.46 5.97
CA PHE A 4 7.41 -5.06 7.00
C PHE A 4 8.20 -6.26 7.52
N ALA A 5 7.56 -7.42 7.67
CA ALA A 5 8.23 -8.65 8.08
C ALA A 5 9.23 -9.12 7.02
N VAL A 6 8.84 -9.12 5.74
CA VAL A 6 9.71 -9.51 4.61
C VAL A 6 10.96 -8.64 4.53
N PHE A 7 10.77 -7.31 4.51
CA PHE A 7 11.89 -6.38 4.42
C PHE A 7 12.75 -6.39 5.70
N ALA A 8 12.15 -6.59 6.87
CA ALA A 8 12.89 -6.76 8.11
C ALA A 8 13.81 -7.99 8.08
N ALA A 9 13.32 -9.11 7.54
CA ALA A 9 14.11 -10.32 7.38
C ALA A 9 15.25 -10.13 6.36
N ALA A 10 14.94 -9.52 5.21
CA ALA A 10 15.91 -9.34 4.12
C ALA A 10 17.04 -8.36 4.46
N PHE A 11 16.74 -7.20 5.06
CA PHE A 11 17.73 -6.12 5.24
C PHE A 11 18.26 -5.96 6.67
N PHE A 12 17.51 -6.39 7.67
CA PHE A 12 17.79 -6.02 9.07
C PHE A 12 18.11 -7.23 9.96
N GLY A 13 17.88 -8.47 9.48
CA GLY A 13 18.22 -9.71 10.17
C GLY A 13 17.80 -9.68 11.65
N GLN A 14 18.78 -9.75 12.56
CA GLN A 14 18.57 -9.76 14.01
C GLN A 14 17.96 -8.46 14.56
N ASN A 15 18.17 -7.33 13.89
CA ASN A 15 17.60 -6.02 14.24
C ASN A 15 16.24 -5.74 13.56
N GLY A 16 15.69 -6.69 12.80
CA GLY A 16 14.43 -6.50 12.09
C GLY A 16 13.26 -6.13 13.00
N ALA A 17 13.18 -6.70 14.20
CA ALA A 17 12.14 -6.37 15.17
C ALA A 17 12.18 -4.89 15.60
N LEU A 18 13.36 -4.32 15.79
CA LEU A 18 13.53 -2.91 16.14
C LEU A 18 13.11 -1.99 14.99
N ALA A 19 13.42 -2.37 13.74
CA ALA A 19 13.02 -1.61 12.56
C ALA A 19 11.48 -1.59 12.37
N VAL A 20 10.80 -2.72 12.59
CA VAL A 20 9.34 -2.77 12.54
C VAL A 20 8.73 -1.95 13.68
N PHE A 21 9.31 -2.03 14.88
CA PHE A 21 8.87 -1.25 16.03
C PHE A 21 9.01 0.26 15.80
N SER A 22 10.13 0.72 15.22
CA SER A 22 10.34 2.13 14.90
C SER A 22 9.36 2.64 13.84
N LEU A 23 9.01 1.81 12.83
CA LEU A 23 7.98 2.15 11.86
C LEU A 23 6.60 2.27 12.49
N TYR A 24 6.25 1.40 13.43
CA TYR A 24 4.98 1.47 14.15
C TYR A 24 4.87 2.76 14.98
N MET A 25 5.92 3.10 15.72
CA MET A 25 5.99 4.35 16.49
C MET A 25 5.92 5.58 15.59
N LEU A 26 6.63 5.56 14.47
CA LEU A 26 6.60 6.63 13.47
C LEU A 26 5.18 6.80 12.90
N GLY A 27 4.47 5.72 12.60
CA GLY A 27 3.08 5.76 12.15
C GLY A 27 2.15 6.44 13.15
N ILE A 28 2.26 6.09 14.44
CA ILE A 28 1.46 6.71 15.52
C ILE A 28 1.76 8.20 15.62
N VAL A 29 3.04 8.58 15.67
CA VAL A 29 3.47 9.98 15.76
C VAL A 29 2.93 10.78 14.57
N MET A 30 3.06 10.26 13.35
CA MET A 30 2.58 10.94 12.14
C MET A 30 1.06 11.05 12.08
N ALA A 31 0.32 10.06 12.58
CA ALA A 31 -1.13 10.14 12.70
C ALA A 31 -1.56 11.25 13.67
N VAL A 32 -0.92 11.34 14.84
CA VAL A 32 -1.18 12.40 15.83
C VAL A 32 -0.81 13.77 15.27
N LEU A 33 0.37 13.91 14.64
CA LEU A 33 0.81 15.16 14.02
C LEU A 33 -0.14 15.61 12.91
N THR A 34 -0.58 14.69 12.05
CA THR A 34 -1.55 14.98 10.98
C THR A 34 -2.88 15.42 11.55
N GLY A 35 -3.43 14.70 12.54
CA GLY A 35 -4.70 15.06 13.18
C GLY A 35 -4.64 16.42 13.86
N LEU A 36 -3.54 16.69 14.57
CA LEU A 36 -3.29 17.98 15.22
C LEU A 36 -3.15 19.10 14.18
N MET A 37 -2.42 18.86 13.08
CA MET A 37 -2.31 19.83 12.01
C MET A 37 -3.67 20.18 11.41
N LEU A 38 -4.47 19.17 11.02
CA LEU A 38 -5.79 19.36 10.42
C LEU A 38 -6.80 20.04 11.37
N LYS A 39 -6.72 19.75 12.68
CA LYS A 39 -7.49 20.44 13.72
C LYS A 39 -7.19 21.94 13.77
N TYR A 40 -5.93 22.33 13.53
CA TYR A 40 -5.52 23.74 13.53
C TYR A 40 -5.65 24.42 12.17
N THR A 41 -5.79 23.69 11.05
CA THR A 41 -6.00 24.27 9.70
C THR A 41 -7.45 24.26 9.22
N ILE A 42 -8.09 23.09 9.09
CA ILE A 42 -9.35 22.91 8.33
C ILE A 42 -10.55 22.58 9.23
N MET A 43 -10.38 21.72 10.23
CA MET A 43 -11.52 21.15 10.99
C MET A 43 -11.79 21.92 12.28
N ARG A 44 -12.56 23.01 12.18
CA ARG A 44 -13.25 23.64 13.34
C ARG A 44 -14.76 23.64 13.07
N GLY A 45 -15.40 22.50 13.31
CA GLY A 45 -16.86 22.41 13.45
C GLY A 45 -17.23 22.31 14.92
N GLU A 46 -18.38 22.87 15.30
CA GLU A 46 -18.97 22.61 16.62
C GLU A 46 -19.30 21.12 16.73
N ALA A 47 -18.97 20.52 17.88
CA ALA A 47 -19.30 19.12 18.12
C ALA A 47 -20.83 18.97 18.06
N THR A 48 -21.35 18.29 17.04
CA THR A 48 -22.77 17.95 16.99
C THR A 48 -23.09 17.13 18.24
N PRO A 49 -24.13 17.48 19.03
CA PRO A 49 -24.46 16.75 20.25
C PRO A 49 -24.89 15.32 19.86
N PHE A 50 -23.95 14.39 19.91
CA PHE A 50 -24.25 12.98 19.77
C PHE A 50 -24.83 12.51 21.10
N VAL A 51 -26.16 12.50 21.18
CA VAL A 51 -26.87 11.72 22.19
C VAL A 51 -26.69 10.25 21.77
N MET A 52 -25.65 9.63 22.30
CA MET A 52 -25.38 8.21 22.07
C MET A 52 -26.12 7.40 23.14
N GLU A 53 -27.41 7.13 22.91
CA GLU A 53 -28.12 6.16 23.73
C GLU A 53 -27.56 4.77 23.41
N LEU A 54 -26.86 4.17 24.37
CA LEU A 54 -26.36 2.82 24.22
C LEU A 54 -27.56 1.86 24.36
N PRO A 55 -27.93 1.07 23.32
CA PRO A 55 -28.94 0.05 23.48
C PRO A 55 -28.46 -1.02 24.47
N VAL A 56 -29.39 -1.70 25.12
CA VAL A 56 -29.09 -2.82 26.03
C VAL A 56 -28.27 -3.87 25.28
N TYR A 57 -27.07 -4.17 25.78
CA TYR A 57 -26.16 -5.13 25.18
C TYR A 57 -26.76 -6.54 25.21
N HIS A 58 -26.90 -7.16 24.04
CA HIS A 58 -27.34 -8.55 23.92
C HIS A 58 -26.13 -9.46 23.69
N VAL A 59 -26.03 -10.54 24.46
CA VAL A 59 -24.91 -11.49 24.35
C VAL A 59 -25.01 -12.23 23.02
N PRO A 60 -23.98 -12.16 22.14
CA PRO A 60 -24.06 -12.77 20.82
C PRO A 60 -23.98 -14.30 20.90
N HIS A 61 -24.86 -14.99 20.15
CA HIS A 61 -24.84 -16.44 20.07
C HIS A 61 -23.67 -16.92 19.18
N VAL A 62 -22.79 -17.77 19.71
CA VAL A 62 -21.55 -18.25 19.04
C VAL A 62 -21.82 -18.83 17.65
N LYS A 63 -22.87 -19.65 17.50
CA LYS A 63 -23.28 -20.20 16.19
C LYS A 63 -23.58 -19.11 15.16
N SER A 64 -24.24 -18.03 15.57
CA SER A 64 -24.58 -16.91 14.69
C SER A 64 -23.33 -16.12 14.30
N LEU A 65 -22.41 -15.90 15.25
CA LEU A 65 -21.10 -15.30 14.98
C LEU A 65 -20.29 -16.10 13.95
N ILE A 66 -20.18 -17.42 14.13
CA ILE A 66 -19.42 -18.28 13.21
C ILE A 66 -20.05 -18.26 11.81
N ILE A 67 -21.38 -18.39 11.71
CA ILE A 67 -22.06 -18.38 10.41
C ILE A 67 -21.91 -17.02 9.72
N GLN A 68 -22.11 -15.91 10.43
CA GLN A 68 -21.97 -14.57 9.86
C GLN A 68 -20.52 -14.26 9.47
N THR A 69 -19.55 -14.66 10.31
CA THR A 69 -18.12 -14.49 10.01
C THR A 69 -17.73 -15.31 8.80
N TRP A 70 -18.21 -16.56 8.70
CA TRP A 70 -17.96 -17.42 7.55
C TRP A 70 -18.57 -16.88 6.26
N GLN A 71 -19.82 -16.38 6.31
CA GLN A 71 -20.47 -15.77 5.14
C GLN A 71 -19.72 -14.52 4.68
N ARG A 72 -19.26 -13.67 5.61
CA ARG A 72 -18.45 -12.49 5.31
C ARG A 72 -17.08 -12.88 4.76
N LEU A 73 -16.43 -13.89 5.32
CA LEU A 73 -15.15 -14.43 4.86
C LEU A 73 -15.27 -14.97 3.45
N LYS A 74 -16.23 -15.87 3.18
CA LYS A 74 -16.49 -16.41 1.84
C LYS A 74 -16.74 -15.29 0.83
N GLY A 75 -17.55 -14.30 1.20
CA GLY A 75 -17.82 -13.13 0.36
C GLY A 75 -16.59 -12.25 0.12
N PHE A 76 -15.68 -12.15 1.09
CA PHE A 76 -14.39 -11.47 0.93
C PHE A 76 -13.46 -12.26 0.00
N VAL A 77 -13.26 -13.55 0.25
CA VAL A 77 -12.40 -14.43 -0.54
C VAL A 77 -12.81 -14.44 -2.01
N LEU A 78 -14.10 -14.58 -2.33
CA LEU A 78 -14.56 -14.58 -3.72
C LEU A 78 -14.38 -13.22 -4.42
N ARG A 79 -14.58 -12.11 -3.70
CA ARG A 79 -14.43 -10.76 -4.27
C ARG A 79 -12.96 -10.38 -4.45
N ALA A 80 -12.13 -10.61 -3.43
CA ALA A 80 -10.70 -10.35 -3.47
C ALA A 80 -9.99 -11.28 -4.46
N GLY A 81 -10.27 -12.58 -4.40
CA GLY A 81 -9.69 -13.58 -5.31
C GLY A 81 -9.97 -13.27 -6.77
N LYS A 82 -11.19 -12.83 -7.13
CA LYS A 82 -11.51 -12.40 -8.50
C LYS A 82 -10.62 -11.25 -8.97
N VAL A 83 -10.38 -10.25 -8.12
CA VAL A 83 -9.53 -9.10 -8.45
C VAL A 83 -8.07 -9.54 -8.56
N ILE A 84 -7.57 -10.34 -7.61
CA ILE A 84 -6.19 -10.83 -7.60
C ILE A 84 -5.90 -11.64 -8.86
N ILE A 85 -6.74 -12.61 -9.22
CA ILE A 85 -6.55 -13.43 -10.43
C ILE A 85 -6.48 -12.55 -11.69
N ILE A 86 -7.39 -11.59 -11.82
CA ILE A 86 -7.39 -10.67 -12.96
C ILE A 86 -6.08 -9.86 -13.01
N VAL A 87 -5.67 -9.29 -11.87
CA VAL A 87 -4.42 -8.52 -11.77
C VAL A 87 -3.20 -9.40 -12.07
N SER A 88 -3.13 -10.63 -11.56
CA SER A 88 -2.03 -11.56 -11.82
C SER A 88 -1.94 -11.98 -13.29
N ILE A 89 -3.08 -12.21 -13.95
CA ILE A 89 -3.12 -12.48 -15.41
C ILE A 89 -2.61 -11.28 -16.19
N PHE A 90 -3.08 -10.08 -15.86
CA PHE A 90 -2.61 -8.86 -16.52
C PHE A 90 -1.12 -8.63 -16.28
N LEU A 91 -0.65 -8.73 -15.04
CA LEU A 91 0.77 -8.60 -14.71
C LEU A 91 1.60 -9.62 -15.49
N SER A 92 1.18 -10.90 -15.54
CA SER A 92 1.87 -11.95 -16.29
C SER A 92 1.91 -11.63 -17.80
N ALA A 93 0.80 -11.18 -18.38
CA ALA A 93 0.75 -10.76 -19.78
C ALA A 93 1.67 -9.55 -20.06
N PHE A 94 1.55 -8.48 -19.26
CA PHE A 94 2.38 -7.28 -19.42
C PHE A 94 3.86 -7.52 -19.12
N ASN A 95 4.19 -8.58 -18.38
CA ASN A 95 5.55 -9.03 -18.12
C ASN A 95 6.15 -9.75 -19.35
N SER A 96 5.35 -10.53 -20.09
CA SER A 96 5.82 -11.34 -21.23
C SER A 96 5.80 -10.59 -22.57
N PHE A 97 4.96 -9.55 -22.70
CA PHE A 97 4.84 -8.76 -23.94
C PHE A 97 5.52 -7.39 -23.83
N SER A 98 6.21 -6.97 -24.90
CA SER A 98 6.70 -5.60 -25.10
C SER A 98 5.56 -4.65 -25.47
N LEU A 99 5.80 -3.34 -25.33
CA LEU A 99 4.85 -2.31 -25.76
C LEU A 99 4.53 -2.37 -27.27
N SER A 100 5.38 -3.02 -28.06
CA SER A 100 5.20 -3.26 -29.51
C SER A 100 4.50 -4.58 -29.85
N GLY A 101 4.06 -5.36 -28.84
CA GLY A 101 3.33 -6.62 -29.03
C GLY A 101 4.21 -7.84 -29.35
N LYS A 102 5.54 -7.72 -29.24
CA LYS A 102 6.47 -8.85 -29.36
C LYS A 102 6.69 -9.52 -28.01
N ILE A 103 6.84 -10.84 -28.01
CA ILE A 103 7.28 -11.61 -26.83
C ILE A 103 8.72 -11.22 -26.52
N VAL A 104 9.01 -11.00 -25.24
CA VAL A 104 10.29 -10.48 -24.78
C VAL A 104 10.98 -11.51 -23.91
N ASP A 105 12.25 -11.78 -24.21
CA ASP A 105 13.07 -12.72 -23.45
C ASP A 105 13.63 -12.08 -22.15
N ASN A 106 13.83 -10.76 -22.13
CA ASN A 106 14.28 -9.98 -20.96
C ASN A 106 13.14 -9.21 -20.28
N ILE A 107 12.98 -9.39 -18.96
CA ILE A 107 11.91 -8.74 -18.19
C ILE A 107 11.98 -7.21 -18.23
N ASN A 108 13.20 -6.70 -18.41
CA ASN A 108 13.54 -5.29 -18.46
C ASN A 108 13.03 -4.56 -19.72
N ASP A 109 12.66 -5.29 -20.77
CA ASP A 109 12.08 -4.74 -22.01
C ASP A 109 10.56 -4.97 -22.09
N SER A 110 9.96 -5.49 -21.02
CA SER A 110 8.51 -5.69 -20.92
C SER A 110 7.73 -4.36 -20.99
N ALA A 111 6.48 -4.43 -21.44
CA ALA A 111 5.57 -3.29 -21.42
C ALA A 111 5.43 -2.72 -19.99
N LEU A 112 5.40 -3.59 -18.99
CA LEU A 112 5.36 -3.20 -17.58
C LEU A 112 6.61 -2.40 -17.15
N ALA A 113 7.80 -2.85 -17.53
CA ALA A 113 9.06 -2.17 -17.23
C ALA A 113 9.13 -0.78 -17.90
N SER A 114 8.77 -0.70 -19.18
CA SER A 114 8.81 0.56 -19.93
C SER A 114 7.90 1.64 -19.36
N VAL A 115 6.65 1.30 -18.98
CA VAL A 115 5.73 2.25 -18.34
C VAL A 115 6.21 2.64 -16.95
N SER A 116 6.71 1.68 -16.18
CA SER A 116 7.11 1.91 -14.78
C SER A 116 8.39 2.74 -14.67
N ARG A 117 9.34 2.58 -15.61
CA ARG A 117 10.56 3.40 -15.68
C ARG A 117 10.28 4.88 -15.94
N VAL A 118 9.16 5.23 -16.57
CA VAL A 118 8.76 6.65 -16.72
C VAL A 118 8.43 7.29 -15.37
N ILE A 119 7.85 6.53 -14.44
CA ILE A 119 7.41 7.02 -13.13
C ILE A 119 8.52 6.89 -12.08
N THR A 120 9.39 5.88 -12.22
CA THR A 120 10.46 5.55 -11.24
C THR A 120 11.36 6.73 -10.83
N PRO A 121 11.78 7.66 -11.72
CA PRO A 121 12.60 8.81 -11.35
C PRO A 121 11.98 9.71 -10.27
N VAL A 122 10.65 9.73 -10.14
CA VAL A 122 9.95 10.47 -9.07
C VAL A 122 10.30 9.91 -7.70
N PHE A 123 10.61 8.61 -7.60
CA PHE A 123 10.94 7.91 -6.37
C PHE A 123 12.46 7.85 -6.07
N LYS A 124 13.31 8.41 -6.95
CA LYS A 124 14.75 8.52 -6.74
C LYS A 124 15.14 9.22 -5.42
N PRO A 125 14.49 10.33 -5.00
CA PRO A 125 14.79 10.97 -3.71
C PRO A 125 14.43 10.12 -2.49
N ILE A 126 13.60 9.09 -2.66
CA ILE A 126 13.22 8.13 -1.63
C ILE A 126 14.20 6.94 -1.60
N GLY A 127 15.13 6.84 -2.55
CA GLY A 127 16.11 5.74 -2.63
C GLY A 127 15.70 4.59 -3.57
N VAL A 128 14.63 4.75 -4.34
CA VAL A 128 14.29 3.80 -5.42
C VAL A 128 15.12 4.16 -6.65
N HIS A 129 16.05 3.29 -7.02
CA HIS A 129 16.94 3.49 -8.15
C HIS A 129 16.20 3.24 -9.48
N GLU A 130 16.68 3.83 -10.58
CA GLU A 130 16.03 3.74 -11.89
C GLU A 130 15.93 2.30 -12.43
N ASP A 131 16.87 1.44 -12.02
CA ASP A 131 16.91 0.02 -12.36
C ASP A 131 15.95 -0.84 -11.53
N ASN A 132 15.35 -0.27 -10.48
CA ASN A 132 14.36 -0.92 -9.62
C ASN A 132 12.94 -0.42 -9.93
N TRP A 133 12.52 -0.62 -11.18
CA TRP A 133 11.16 -0.30 -11.61
C TRP A 133 10.12 -1.22 -10.97
N GLN A 134 10.53 -2.42 -10.51
CA GLN A 134 9.69 -3.37 -9.78
C GLN A 134 9.16 -2.78 -8.48
N ALA A 135 9.99 -2.04 -7.73
CA ALA A 135 9.56 -1.33 -6.54
C ALA A 135 8.44 -0.31 -6.84
N THR A 136 8.52 0.39 -7.98
CA THR A 136 7.48 1.33 -8.45
C THR A 136 6.17 0.61 -8.79
N VAL A 137 6.23 -0.55 -9.46
CA VAL A 137 5.05 -1.38 -9.72
C VAL A 137 4.43 -1.86 -8.40
N GLY A 138 5.28 -2.29 -7.45
CA GLY A 138 4.85 -2.68 -6.12
C GLY A 138 4.11 -1.57 -5.37
N LEU A 139 4.54 -0.30 -5.48
CA LEU A 139 3.83 0.83 -4.88
C LEU A 139 2.43 1.02 -5.48
N PHE A 140 2.31 0.84 -6.80
CA PHE A 140 1.05 0.97 -7.50
C PHE A 140 0.08 -0.16 -7.13
N THR A 141 0.53 -1.41 -7.12
CA THR A 141 -0.31 -2.55 -6.69
C THR A 141 -0.68 -2.43 -5.21
N GLY A 142 0.23 -1.94 -4.38
CA GLY A 142 0.00 -1.67 -2.97
C GLY A 142 -1.08 -0.62 -2.71
N ALA A 143 -1.22 0.37 -3.61
CA ALA A 143 -2.24 1.40 -3.49
C ALA A 143 -3.65 0.79 -3.53
N MET A 144 -3.79 -0.33 -4.25
CA MET A 144 -5.03 -1.11 -4.29
C MET A 144 -5.20 -1.91 -3.00
N ALA A 145 -4.20 -2.70 -2.64
CA ALA A 145 -4.16 -3.52 -1.44
C ALA A 145 -2.72 -3.67 -0.94
N LYS A 146 -2.47 -3.28 0.31
CA LYS A 146 -1.11 -3.20 0.88
C LYS A 146 -0.46 -4.59 0.98
N GLU A 147 -1.24 -5.66 1.08
CA GLU A 147 -0.73 -7.03 1.18
C GLU A 147 -0.19 -7.55 -0.16
N VAL A 148 -0.68 -7.01 -1.30
CA VAL A 148 -0.36 -7.49 -2.65
C VAL A 148 1.05 -7.09 -3.11
N VAL A 149 1.68 -6.12 -2.44
CA VAL A 149 3.03 -5.65 -2.77
C VAL A 149 4.04 -6.77 -2.68
N VAL A 150 4.00 -7.58 -1.60
CA VAL A 150 4.97 -8.67 -1.40
C VAL A 150 4.87 -9.69 -2.53
N GLY A 151 3.65 -10.12 -2.87
CA GLY A 151 3.43 -11.05 -3.98
C GLY A 151 3.91 -10.48 -5.31
N THR A 152 3.62 -9.20 -5.58
CA THR A 152 4.06 -8.51 -6.80
C THR A 152 5.59 -8.45 -6.89
N LEU A 153 6.26 -8.04 -5.81
CA LEU A 153 7.71 -7.96 -5.77
C LEU A 153 8.35 -9.35 -5.86
N ASN A 154 7.75 -10.37 -5.23
CA ASN A 154 8.23 -11.74 -5.31
C ASN A 154 8.17 -12.24 -6.75
N THR A 155 7.03 -12.08 -7.44
CA THR A 155 6.92 -12.47 -8.84
C THR A 155 7.90 -11.73 -9.73
N LEU A 156 8.05 -10.41 -9.58
CA LEU A 156 8.91 -9.62 -10.46
C LEU A 156 10.41 -9.83 -10.20
N TYR A 157 10.84 -9.97 -8.95
CA TYR A 157 12.25 -10.25 -8.64
C TYR A 157 12.63 -11.70 -8.88
N THR A 158 11.73 -12.65 -8.63
CA THR A 158 11.94 -14.06 -9.03
C THR A 158 12.04 -14.18 -10.54
N ALA A 159 11.17 -13.49 -11.29
CA ALA A 159 11.23 -13.52 -12.75
C ALA A 159 12.50 -12.85 -13.31
N GLU A 160 13.09 -11.87 -12.62
CA GLU A 160 14.40 -11.34 -12.98
C GLU A 160 15.54 -12.31 -12.63
N ASN A 161 15.42 -13.05 -11.52
CA ASN A 161 16.41 -14.07 -11.11
C ASN A 161 16.39 -15.32 -12.02
N ILE A 162 15.21 -15.76 -12.47
CA ILE A 162 15.05 -16.96 -13.31
C ILE A 162 15.60 -16.76 -14.72
N GLN A 163 15.74 -15.52 -15.19
CA GLN A 163 16.31 -15.23 -16.52
C GLN A 163 17.81 -15.56 -16.64
N ASP A 164 18.49 -15.83 -15.52
CA ASP A 164 19.86 -16.36 -15.52
C ASP A 164 19.93 -17.90 -15.70
N GLU A 165 18.80 -18.62 -15.68
CA GLU A 165 18.74 -20.07 -15.93
C GLU A 165 18.01 -20.39 -17.25
N GLU A 166 18.66 -21.18 -18.11
CA GLU A 166 18.13 -21.62 -19.40
C GLU A 166 16.88 -22.50 -19.21
N PHE A 167 15.73 -22.07 -19.76
CA PHE A 167 14.49 -22.83 -19.72
C PHE A 167 14.65 -24.18 -20.43
N ASN A 168 14.58 -25.29 -19.68
CA ASN A 168 14.67 -26.64 -20.22
C ASN A 168 13.28 -27.27 -20.41
N PRO A 169 12.72 -27.28 -21.63
CA PRO A 169 11.37 -27.80 -21.90
C PRO A 169 11.22 -29.32 -21.70
N ALA A 170 12.32 -30.06 -21.52
CA ALA A 170 12.28 -31.50 -21.30
C ALA A 170 11.91 -31.91 -19.86
N GLU A 171 12.01 -30.98 -18.90
CA GLU A 171 11.82 -31.23 -17.47
C GLU A 171 10.51 -30.63 -16.92
N PHE A 172 9.84 -29.78 -17.72
CA PHE A 172 8.65 -29.05 -17.29
C PHE A 172 7.37 -29.91 -17.36
N ASN A 173 6.80 -30.26 -16.21
CA ASN A 173 5.52 -30.94 -16.09
C ASN A 173 4.51 -30.11 -15.28
N LEU A 174 3.56 -29.48 -15.99
CA LEU A 174 2.49 -28.67 -15.39
C LEU A 174 1.70 -29.37 -14.28
N GLY A 175 1.50 -30.68 -14.39
CA GLY A 175 0.74 -31.44 -13.39
C GLY A 175 1.50 -31.52 -12.07
N GLU A 176 2.78 -31.84 -12.14
CA GLU A 176 3.66 -31.97 -10.97
C GLU A 176 3.94 -30.61 -10.31
N GLU A 177 4.17 -29.56 -11.10
CA GLU A 177 4.27 -28.17 -10.64
C GLU A 177 3.00 -27.69 -9.93
N LEU A 178 1.82 -28.03 -10.45
CA LEU A 178 0.57 -27.62 -9.81
C LEU A 178 0.31 -28.40 -8.51
N PHE A 179 0.62 -29.69 -8.47
CA PHE A 179 0.47 -30.50 -7.26
C PHE A 179 1.47 -30.12 -6.18
N SER A 180 2.72 -29.81 -6.54
CA SER A 180 3.73 -29.31 -5.61
C SER A 180 3.35 -27.94 -5.05
N ALA A 181 2.89 -26.99 -5.87
CA ALA A 181 2.39 -25.71 -5.39
C ALA A 181 1.21 -25.85 -4.41
N ILE A 182 0.32 -26.81 -4.63
CA ILE A 182 -0.79 -27.13 -3.70
C ILE A 182 -0.24 -27.71 -2.40
N ASP A 183 0.74 -28.61 -2.45
CA ASP A 183 1.32 -29.23 -1.25
C ASP A 183 2.12 -28.22 -0.42
N GLU A 184 2.89 -27.34 -1.08
CA GLU A 184 3.57 -26.20 -0.43
C GLU A 184 2.58 -25.25 0.25
N THR A 185 1.47 -24.93 -0.41
CA THR A 185 0.41 -24.09 0.16
C THR A 185 -0.23 -24.78 1.37
N TRP A 186 -0.48 -26.09 1.28
CA TRP A 186 -1.05 -26.88 2.37
C TRP A 186 -0.10 -26.99 3.57
N GLN A 187 1.19 -27.15 3.31
CA GLN A 187 2.22 -27.21 4.33
C GLN A 187 2.35 -25.86 5.04
N SER A 188 2.42 -24.76 4.29
CA SER A 188 2.44 -23.39 4.81
C SER A 188 1.23 -23.08 5.70
N LEU A 189 0.05 -23.58 5.31
CA LEU A 189 -1.17 -23.45 6.11
C LEU A 189 -1.05 -24.20 7.44
N LYS A 190 -0.54 -25.44 7.44
CA LYS A 190 -0.33 -26.22 8.67
C LYS A 190 0.69 -25.54 9.59
N ASP A 191 1.77 -25.00 9.02
CA ASP A 191 2.83 -24.34 9.78
C ASP A 191 2.34 -23.04 10.42
N THR A 192 1.46 -22.30 9.74
CA THR A 192 0.79 -21.08 10.25
C THR A 192 -0.03 -21.36 11.52
N PHE A 193 -0.62 -22.56 11.65
CA PHE A 193 -1.40 -22.96 12.83
C PHE A 193 -0.57 -23.68 13.91
N SER A 194 0.75 -23.77 13.75
CA SER A 194 1.62 -24.42 14.74
C SER A 194 1.71 -23.60 16.04
N LEU A 195 1.88 -24.30 17.17
CA LEU A 195 1.94 -23.68 18.49
C LEU A 195 3.11 -22.69 18.64
N SER A 196 4.22 -22.95 17.93
CA SER A 196 5.41 -22.09 17.90
C SER A 196 5.14 -20.74 17.24
N VAL A 197 4.32 -20.76 16.19
CA VAL A 197 3.88 -19.61 15.41
C VAL A 197 2.83 -18.80 16.18
N LEU A 198 1.90 -19.47 16.86
CA LEU A 198 0.90 -18.81 17.71
C LEU A 198 1.51 -18.10 18.95
N MET A 199 2.64 -18.58 19.46
CA MET A 199 3.35 -17.90 20.56
C MET A 199 4.26 -16.75 20.09
N ASN A 200 4.70 -16.76 18.83
CA ASN A 200 5.53 -15.71 18.23
C ASN A 200 4.81 -15.03 17.05
N PRO A 201 3.98 -13.99 17.30
CA PRO A 201 3.20 -13.31 16.25
C PRO A 201 4.06 -12.65 15.15
N ILE A 202 5.34 -12.38 15.43
CA ILE A 202 6.31 -11.87 14.44
C ILE A 202 6.77 -12.99 13.49
N GLU A 203 7.02 -14.21 13.99
CA GLU A 203 7.34 -15.40 13.18
C GLU A 203 6.13 -15.83 12.35
N ALA A 204 4.92 -15.76 12.92
CA ALA A 204 3.66 -16.03 12.22
C ALA A 204 3.38 -15.12 11.04
N SER A 205 3.74 -13.85 11.19
CA SER A 205 3.60 -12.87 10.10
C SER A 205 4.61 -13.08 8.98
N LYS A 206 5.55 -14.05 9.11
CA LYS A 206 6.48 -14.49 8.05
C LYS A 206 5.86 -15.52 7.11
N GLY A 207 4.79 -16.23 7.50
CA GLY A 207 4.23 -17.39 6.78
C GLY A 207 3.54 -17.14 5.42
N ASP A 208 3.72 -15.95 4.84
CA ASP A 208 3.36 -15.57 3.45
C ASP A 208 4.39 -14.57 2.87
N GLY A 209 5.51 -14.38 3.58
CA GLY A 209 6.49 -13.33 3.38
C GLY A 209 7.92 -13.83 3.20
N GLU A 210 8.14 -15.14 3.17
CA GLU A 210 9.36 -15.68 2.58
C GLU A 210 9.29 -15.47 1.08
N MET A 211 9.83 -14.33 0.64
CA MET A 211 10.26 -14.21 -0.75
C MET A 211 11.26 -15.33 -1.00
N GLY A 212 11.22 -15.94 -2.19
CA GLY A 212 12.19 -16.98 -2.54
C GLY A 212 13.62 -16.48 -2.28
N THR A 213 14.53 -17.35 -1.86
CA THR A 213 15.92 -16.97 -1.54
C THR A 213 16.57 -16.18 -2.68
N GLY A 214 16.25 -16.51 -3.94
CA GLY A 214 16.63 -15.74 -5.12
C GLY A 214 16.02 -14.33 -5.18
N ALA A 215 14.71 -14.19 -4.94
CA ALA A 215 14.04 -12.89 -4.94
C ALA A 215 14.51 -11.95 -3.83
N MET A 216 14.86 -12.48 -2.66
CA MET A 216 15.48 -11.69 -1.59
C MET A 216 16.85 -11.15 -1.99
N GLY A 217 17.67 -11.98 -2.67
CA GLY A 217 18.98 -11.57 -3.17
C GLY A 217 18.89 -10.45 -4.22
N VAL A 218 17.99 -10.60 -5.20
CA VAL A 218 17.75 -9.56 -6.22
C VAL A 218 17.22 -8.28 -5.57
N MET A 219 16.31 -8.39 -4.59
CA MET A 219 15.79 -7.22 -3.88
C MET A 219 16.90 -6.45 -3.15
N ASP A 220 17.82 -7.14 -2.46
CA ASP A 220 18.96 -6.51 -1.80
C ASP A 220 19.86 -5.78 -2.79
N GLN A 221 20.19 -6.42 -3.91
CA GLN A 221 20.98 -5.81 -5.00
C GLN A 221 20.29 -4.57 -5.59
N LYS A 222 18.97 -4.63 -5.83
CA LYS A 222 18.21 -3.53 -6.47
C LYS A 222 17.95 -2.34 -5.57
N PHE A 223 17.80 -2.54 -4.26
CA PHE A 223 17.70 -1.43 -3.30
C PHE A 223 19.08 -0.88 -2.90
N GLY A 224 20.13 -1.71 -2.92
CA GLY A 224 21.53 -1.35 -2.72
C GLY A 224 21.89 -0.85 -1.31
N SER A 225 20.91 -0.52 -0.46
CA SER A 225 21.12 -0.08 0.92
C SER A 225 19.90 -0.33 1.81
N ALA A 226 20.14 -0.68 3.07
CA ALA A 226 19.10 -0.81 4.08
C ALA A 226 18.36 0.52 4.34
N ALA A 227 19.02 1.67 4.12
CA ALA A 227 18.40 2.99 4.23
C ALA A 227 17.33 3.21 3.15
N ALA A 228 17.59 2.79 1.89
CA ALA A 228 16.62 2.84 0.80
C ALA A 228 15.43 1.90 1.03
N ALA A 229 15.70 0.71 1.57
CA ALA A 229 14.65 -0.22 1.96
C ALA A 229 13.76 0.38 3.07
N TYR A 230 14.35 1.00 4.09
CA TYR A 230 13.59 1.62 5.17
C TYR A 230 12.76 2.83 4.72
N SER A 231 13.30 3.70 3.87
CA SER A 231 12.54 4.83 3.31
C SER A 231 11.38 4.35 2.42
N TYR A 232 11.57 3.28 1.66
CA TYR A 232 10.49 2.61 0.95
C TYR A 232 9.39 2.12 1.90
N LEU A 233 9.75 1.52 3.04
CA LEU A 233 8.78 1.10 4.06
C LEU A 233 8.04 2.28 4.71
N ILE A 234 8.72 3.40 4.99
CA ILE A 234 8.06 4.64 5.46
C ILE A 234 7.04 5.12 4.43
N PHE A 235 7.42 5.13 3.15
CA PHE A 235 6.53 5.53 2.07
C PHE A 235 5.30 4.62 2.03
N VAL A 236 5.50 3.29 2.03
CA VAL A 236 4.44 2.28 2.01
C VAL A 236 3.51 2.37 3.23
N LEU A 237 4.06 2.72 4.39
CA LEU A 237 3.29 2.89 5.63
C LEU A 237 2.30 4.06 5.54
N LEU A 238 2.74 5.21 5.02
CA LEU A 238 2.03 6.49 5.14
C LEU A 238 1.30 6.94 3.88
N TYR A 239 1.64 6.38 2.71
CA TYR A 239 0.99 6.79 1.46
C TYR A 239 -0.49 6.37 1.43
N VAL A 240 -1.12 6.70 0.31
CA VAL A 240 -2.48 6.36 -0.13
C VAL A 240 -3.16 5.25 0.70
N PRO A 241 -4.32 5.53 1.34
CA PRO A 241 -5.11 4.51 2.03
C PRO A 241 -5.63 3.50 1.01
N CYS A 242 -5.93 2.26 1.39
CA CYS A 242 -6.42 1.27 0.44
C CYS A 242 -7.78 1.66 -0.17
N ILE A 243 -8.12 1.08 -1.34
CA ILE A 243 -9.34 1.39 -2.10
C ILE A 243 -10.62 1.24 -1.25
N SER A 244 -10.63 0.30 -0.30
CA SER A 244 -11.77 0.10 0.60
C SER A 244 -12.03 1.32 1.49
N VAL A 245 -10.96 1.88 2.07
CA VAL A 245 -11.03 3.09 2.92
C VAL A 245 -11.40 4.30 2.08
N MET A 246 -10.85 4.45 0.87
CA MET A 246 -11.27 5.51 -0.05
C MET A 246 -12.75 5.43 -0.40
N GLY A 247 -13.25 4.22 -0.68
CA GLY A 247 -14.65 3.97 -1.00
C GLY A 247 -15.58 4.32 0.16
N ALA A 248 -15.16 4.07 1.40
CA ALA A 248 -15.88 4.51 2.59
C ALA A 248 -15.89 6.05 2.70
N ILE A 249 -14.72 6.69 2.60
CA ILE A 249 -14.60 8.16 2.68
C ILE A 249 -15.45 8.86 1.61
N ALA A 250 -15.47 8.31 0.38
CA ALA A 250 -16.25 8.85 -0.72
C ALA A 250 -17.76 8.74 -0.48
N ARG A 251 -18.22 7.71 0.24
CA ARG A 251 -19.64 7.46 0.54
C ARG A 251 -20.12 8.17 1.80
N GLU A 252 -19.25 8.33 2.79
CA GLU A 252 -19.60 8.84 4.12
C GLU A 252 -19.30 10.34 4.30
N SER A 253 -18.30 10.87 3.61
CA SER A 253 -17.90 12.27 3.71
C SER A 253 -18.16 13.02 2.41
N SER A 254 -17.24 12.93 1.44
CA SER A 254 -17.41 13.49 0.09
C SER A 254 -16.26 13.03 -0.82
N ARG A 255 -16.45 13.17 -2.15
CA ARG A 255 -15.39 12.93 -3.14
C ARG A 255 -14.23 13.92 -3.00
N GLY A 256 -14.48 15.15 -2.52
CA GLY A 256 -13.45 16.15 -2.24
C GLY A 256 -12.55 15.74 -1.06
N TRP A 257 -13.16 15.26 0.02
CA TRP A 257 -12.44 14.73 1.19
C TRP A 257 -11.63 13.47 0.86
N MET A 258 -12.13 12.61 -0.03
CA MET A 258 -11.36 11.48 -0.57
C MET A 258 -10.09 11.96 -1.29
N GLY A 259 -10.21 12.90 -2.22
CA GLY A 259 -9.06 13.46 -2.94
C GLY A 259 -8.06 14.15 -2.02
N PHE A 260 -8.54 14.91 -1.04
CA PHE A 260 -7.71 15.53 -0.02
C PHE A 260 -6.91 14.50 0.77
N SER A 261 -7.55 13.41 1.24
CA SER A 261 -6.89 12.34 2.00
C SER A 261 -5.77 11.67 1.19
N ILE A 262 -6.01 11.38 -0.09
CA ILE A 262 -5.02 10.76 -0.99
C ILE A 262 -3.81 11.69 -1.20
N LEU A 263 -4.07 12.95 -1.56
CA LEU A 263 -3.00 13.93 -1.82
C LEU A 263 -2.20 14.26 -0.56
N TRP A 264 -2.89 14.40 0.57
CA TRP A 264 -2.26 14.65 1.87
C TRP A 264 -1.38 13.48 2.29
N GLY A 265 -1.89 12.25 2.21
CA GLY A 265 -1.12 11.03 2.52
C GLY A 265 0.10 10.87 1.62
N LEU A 266 -0.04 11.10 0.31
CA LEU A 266 1.09 11.07 -0.63
C LEU A 266 2.15 12.13 -0.30
N ASN A 267 1.74 13.36 0.01
CA ASN A 267 2.67 14.42 0.36
C ASN A 267 3.45 14.07 1.64
N ILE A 268 2.77 13.63 2.70
CA ILE A 268 3.40 13.28 3.97
C ILE A 268 4.35 12.08 3.80
N ALA A 269 3.90 11.03 3.12
CA ALA A 269 4.72 9.84 2.86
C ALA A 269 5.97 10.18 2.04
N TYR A 270 5.80 10.91 0.94
CA TYR A 270 6.90 11.32 0.08
C TYR A 270 7.92 12.19 0.83
N SER A 271 7.43 13.16 1.60
CA SER A 271 8.27 14.10 2.35
C SER A 271 9.09 13.38 3.41
N LEU A 272 8.47 12.53 4.23
CA LEU A 272 9.16 11.86 5.31
C LEU A 272 10.14 10.79 4.80
N ALA A 273 9.75 10.02 3.79
CA ALA A 273 10.62 9.02 3.18
C ALA A 273 11.85 9.66 2.51
N THR A 274 11.65 10.78 1.80
CA THR A 274 12.76 11.55 1.18
C THR A 274 13.68 12.15 2.25
N LEU A 275 13.12 12.77 3.30
CA LEU A 275 13.93 13.33 4.39
C LEU A 275 14.75 12.25 5.08
N PHE A 276 14.17 11.08 5.36
CA PHE A 276 14.89 9.98 5.98
C PHE A 276 16.05 9.48 5.10
N TYR A 277 15.77 9.17 3.82
CA TYR A 277 16.79 8.65 2.92
C TYR A 277 17.93 9.64 2.72
N GLN A 278 17.61 10.91 2.46
CA GLN A 278 18.61 11.94 2.16
C GLN A 278 19.43 12.36 3.39
N VAL A 279 18.88 12.24 4.60
CA VAL A 279 19.65 12.41 5.84
C VAL A 279 20.58 11.22 6.05
N ALA A 280 20.13 9.99 5.79
CA ALA A 280 20.95 8.79 5.93
C ALA A 280 22.08 8.71 4.88
N SER A 281 21.82 9.18 3.65
CA SER A 281 22.78 9.18 2.53
C SER A 281 23.61 10.47 2.43
N TYR A 282 23.49 11.39 3.40
CA TYR A 282 24.10 12.72 3.36
C TYR A 282 25.62 12.69 3.12
N SER A 283 26.31 11.68 3.69
CA SER A 283 27.76 11.53 3.54
C SER A 283 28.21 11.14 2.13
N GLN A 284 27.32 10.59 1.29
CA GLN A 284 27.66 10.10 -0.05
C GLN A 284 27.48 11.22 -1.10
N HIS A 285 26.40 11.98 -1.02
CA HIS A 285 26.07 13.05 -1.98
C HIS A 285 25.53 14.31 -1.29
N PRO A 286 26.39 15.16 -0.69
CA PRO A 286 25.97 16.26 0.17
C PRO A 286 25.18 17.35 -0.56
N THR A 287 25.54 17.68 -1.81
CA THR A 287 24.88 18.74 -2.59
C THR A 287 23.46 18.33 -3.01
N TYR A 288 23.30 17.11 -3.53
CA TYR A 288 22.00 16.59 -3.95
C TYR A 288 21.05 16.41 -2.77
N SER A 289 21.53 15.82 -1.67
CA SER A 289 20.72 15.61 -0.47
C SER A 289 20.23 16.94 0.12
N LEU A 290 21.08 17.98 0.18
CA LEU A 290 20.65 19.31 0.65
C LEU A 290 19.55 19.91 -0.22
N VAL A 291 19.69 19.85 -1.56
CA VAL A 291 18.68 20.39 -2.48
C VAL A 291 17.34 19.68 -2.30
N CYS A 292 17.34 18.35 -2.22
CA CYS A 292 16.12 17.57 -1.99
C CYS A 292 15.45 17.91 -0.65
N ILE A 293 16.23 17.99 0.44
CA ILE A 293 15.72 18.33 1.77
C ILE A 293 15.08 19.72 1.76
N LEU A 294 15.77 20.73 1.20
CA LEU A 294 15.24 22.09 1.12
C LEU A 294 13.99 22.17 0.24
N ALA A 295 13.97 21.47 -0.89
CA ALA A 295 12.80 21.43 -1.77
C ALA A 295 11.57 20.84 -1.07
N VAL A 296 11.74 19.74 -0.33
CA VAL A 296 10.67 19.10 0.45
C VAL A 296 10.16 20.03 1.55
N ILE A 297 11.06 20.66 2.32
CA ILE A 297 10.68 21.59 3.39
C ILE A 297 9.90 22.78 2.80
N LEU A 298 10.41 23.39 1.73
CA LEU A 298 9.76 24.51 1.05
C LEU A 298 8.36 24.12 0.55
N PHE A 299 8.23 22.97 -0.10
CA PHE A 299 6.95 22.47 -0.60
C PHE A 299 5.92 22.31 0.52
N ASN A 300 6.30 21.71 1.65
CA ASN A 300 5.41 21.54 2.80
C ASN A 300 5.03 22.88 3.44
N ILE A 301 5.95 23.83 3.54
CA ILE A 301 5.64 25.19 4.02
C ILE A 301 4.60 25.87 3.11
N VAL A 302 4.77 25.76 1.79
CA VAL A 302 3.82 26.30 0.81
C VAL A 302 2.45 25.63 0.94
N VAL A 303 2.39 24.29 1.01
CA VAL A 303 1.14 23.54 1.18
C VAL A 303 0.43 23.96 2.47
N ILE A 304 1.13 23.98 3.61
CA ILE A 304 0.55 24.40 4.89
C ILE A 304 0.09 25.86 4.83
N GLY A 305 0.86 26.74 4.17
CA GLY A 305 0.49 28.14 3.95
C GLY A 305 -0.78 28.29 3.11
N LEU A 306 -0.91 27.51 2.03
CA LEU A 306 -2.11 27.46 1.19
C LEU A 306 -3.32 26.92 1.95
N LEU A 307 -3.16 25.87 2.75
CA LEU A 307 -4.23 25.34 3.60
C LEU A 307 -4.69 26.36 4.64
N ARG A 308 -3.75 27.09 5.25
CA ARG A 308 -4.06 28.19 6.18
C ARG A 308 -4.73 29.37 5.49
N ARG A 309 -4.48 29.62 4.21
CA ARG A 309 -5.13 30.69 3.43
C ARG A 309 -6.51 30.27 2.91
N ALA A 310 -6.65 29.02 2.48
CA ALA A 310 -7.92 28.43 2.08
C ALA A 310 -8.92 28.37 3.25
N ARG A 311 -8.42 28.32 4.49
CA ARG A 311 -9.19 28.46 5.74
C ARG A 311 -10.22 29.60 5.73
N SER A 312 -9.93 30.73 5.07
CA SER A 312 -10.84 31.89 5.07
C SER A 312 -11.85 31.89 3.91
N ARG A 313 -11.83 30.87 3.05
CA ARG A 313 -12.56 30.82 1.77
C ARG A 313 -13.38 29.55 1.59
N VAL A 314 -13.07 28.48 2.33
CA VAL A 314 -13.83 27.23 2.30
C VAL A 314 -14.91 27.32 3.38
N ASP A 315 -16.02 27.96 3.05
CA ASP A 315 -17.28 27.67 3.75
C ASP A 315 -17.60 26.20 3.52
N ILE A 316 -17.75 25.46 4.62
CA ILE A 316 -18.00 24.01 4.65
C ILE A 316 -19.34 23.65 3.95
N GLU A 317 -20.12 24.65 3.49
CA GLU A 317 -21.35 24.46 2.72
C GLU A 317 -21.14 23.80 1.34
N LEU A 318 -19.97 23.94 0.71
CA LEU A 318 -19.72 23.40 -0.65
C LEU A 318 -19.42 21.88 -0.68
N LEU A 319 -19.25 21.23 0.47
CA LEU A 319 -18.88 19.80 0.56
C LEU A 319 -19.98 18.91 1.14
N ALA A 320 -21.00 19.50 1.76
CA ALA A 320 -22.22 18.78 2.02
C ALA A 320 -23.00 18.71 0.71
N THR A 321 -23.12 17.51 0.13
CA THR A 321 -24.15 17.23 -0.87
C THR A 321 -25.53 17.37 -0.21
N ARG A 322 -25.94 18.60 0.15
CA ARG A 322 -27.33 18.88 0.44
C ARG A 322 -28.03 18.72 -0.89
N LYS A 323 -28.70 17.58 -1.09
CA LYS A 323 -29.89 17.59 -1.94
C LYS A 323 -30.76 18.69 -1.36
N SER A 324 -30.79 19.85 -2.01
CA SER A 324 -31.76 20.87 -1.68
C SER A 324 -33.15 20.27 -1.87
N VAL A 325 -34.10 20.68 -1.05
CA VAL A 325 -35.50 20.23 -1.16
C VAL A 325 -36.02 20.41 -2.59
N SER A 326 -35.56 21.45 -3.30
CA SER A 326 -35.89 21.68 -4.71
C SER A 326 -35.40 20.58 -5.67
N SER A 327 -34.23 19.97 -5.42
CA SER A 327 -33.71 18.86 -6.22
C SER A 327 -34.46 17.55 -5.96
N CYS A 328 -35.03 17.36 -4.77
CA CYS A 328 -35.87 16.19 -4.46
C CYS A 328 -37.28 16.34 -5.07
N CYS A 329 -37.87 17.54 -5.06
CA CYS A 329 -39.20 17.75 -5.61
C CYS A 329 -39.22 17.77 -7.16
N ALA A 330 -38.13 18.14 -7.82
CA ALA A 330 -38.06 18.13 -9.29
C ALA A 330 -38.06 16.71 -9.93
N ALA A 331 -37.74 15.67 -9.14
CA ALA A 331 -37.76 14.28 -9.60
C ALA A 331 -39.11 13.58 -9.34
N SER A 332 -40.03 14.24 -8.63
CA SER A 332 -41.37 13.72 -8.36
C SER A 332 -42.37 14.31 -9.36
N THR A 333 -42.89 13.48 -10.27
CA THR A 333 -43.99 13.86 -11.18
C THR A 333 -45.36 13.88 -10.50
N THR A 334 -45.43 13.54 -9.22
CA THR A 334 -46.64 13.59 -8.39
C THR A 334 -46.40 14.54 -7.24
N GLY A 335 -47.10 15.68 -7.23
CA GLY A 335 -46.83 16.89 -6.44
C GLY A 335 -46.87 16.82 -4.91
N ASP A 336 -46.55 15.69 -4.28
CA ASP A 336 -46.43 15.55 -2.84
C ASP A 336 -44.96 15.34 -2.45
N CYS A 337 -44.38 16.35 -1.80
CA CYS A 337 -43.03 16.32 -1.22
C CYS A 337 -43.16 16.17 0.31
N HIS A 338 -42.78 15.01 0.84
CA HIS A 338 -42.67 14.74 2.27
C HIS A 338 -41.22 14.78 2.75
#